data_AF-A0A1E1L4U7-F1
#
_entry.id   AF-A0A1E1L4U7-F1
#
_cell.length_a   1.000
_cell.length_b   1.000
_cell.length_c   1.000
_cell.angle_alpha   90.00
_cell.angle_beta   90.00
_cell.angle_gamma   90.00
#
_symmetry.space_group_name_H-M   'P 1'
#
loop_
_entity.id
_entity.type
_entity.pdbx_description
1 polymer ?
#
loop_
_entity_poly.entity_id
_entity_poly.type
_entity_poly.pdbx_seq_one_letter_code
_entity_poly.pdbx_strand_id
1 'polypeptide(L)'
;MAFKAGTDCVIVCHTKSAQVGAIKLVIEAIKSGELSQDDIQASVARIEALKSKFVTNFAIPISTLQDQNAKERKVRHCSLSTETYAKSTTVVRSVTGSFPINIGSTKRIVFISPGTNPTGSGAVGSGDRNTRDPHTPSTYDFLEEMDEIQNYVTMYEPILPAFKSAMDVIFGITTPIGALPVGSVPKIHHIRRLSKSDEEISQLWNLWQKIFPKWPVELKRLATNLRGEHSHHFIHEKGFVMSYIFSLDGVNHGKITAVGVLPEYQGHGLGTALLAKAREALLEGRQLKSLQLGSGWVEAYEQLAAASQHHEAMVAFDAETNAQVGWTLMCSPSAVVIDDFAFINLLPTKEKTGLIGCVGVDEKARGKGVGLALLVKAIENMKERGVEGVLIDWVTIRGFYERLGFEVAWE
;
A
#
# COMPACT_ATOMS: atom_id res chain seq x y z
N MET A 1 -38.90 1.39 17.21
CA MET A 1 -37.82 1.87 18.11
C MET A 1 -36.55 2.25 17.38
N ALA A 2 -35.88 1.36 16.64
CA ALA A 2 -34.64 1.72 15.92
C ALA A 2 -34.79 2.94 14.98
N PHE A 3 -35.87 3.00 14.19
CA PHE A 3 -36.16 4.17 13.35
C PHE A 3 -36.39 5.45 14.16
N LYS A 4 -37.06 5.37 15.32
CA LYS A 4 -37.21 6.54 16.22
C LYS A 4 -35.88 7.05 16.77
N ALA A 5 -34.89 6.15 16.89
CA ALA A 5 -33.54 6.50 17.30
C ALA A 5 -32.67 7.02 16.14
N GLY A 6 -33.24 7.21 14.93
CA GLY A 6 -32.55 7.75 13.77
C GLY A 6 -31.81 6.72 12.89
N THR A 7 -32.04 5.43 13.09
CA THR A 7 -31.47 4.38 12.24
C THR A 7 -32.08 4.39 10.83
N ASP A 8 -31.24 4.34 9.79
CA ASP A 8 -31.68 4.34 8.38
C ASP A 8 -32.24 3.01 7.88
N CYS A 9 -31.68 1.91 8.37
CA CYS A 9 -31.95 0.57 7.88
C CYS A 9 -32.01 -0.42 9.05
N VAL A 10 -33.06 -1.21 9.11
CA VAL A 10 -33.24 -2.25 10.12
C VAL A 10 -33.04 -3.61 9.48
N ILE A 11 -32.21 -4.43 10.10
CA ILE A 11 -31.90 -5.78 9.64
C ILE A 11 -32.79 -6.77 10.41
N VAL A 12 -33.60 -7.54 9.69
CA VAL A 12 -34.42 -8.63 10.24
C VAL A 12 -34.08 -9.92 9.49
N CYS A 13 -33.29 -10.78 10.10
CA CYS A 13 -32.78 -12.01 9.49
C CYS A 13 -33.60 -13.25 9.86
N HIS A 14 -33.44 -14.31 9.06
CA HIS A 14 -33.91 -15.69 9.27
C HIS A 14 -35.43 -15.93 9.25
N THR A 15 -36.22 -15.13 9.96
CA THR A 15 -37.63 -15.46 10.24
C THR A 15 -38.58 -14.58 9.40
N LYS A 16 -39.21 -15.17 8.38
CA LYS A 16 -40.12 -14.47 7.47
C LYS A 16 -41.28 -13.76 8.18
N SER A 17 -41.89 -14.38 9.19
CA SER A 17 -43.01 -13.77 9.93
C SER A 17 -42.56 -12.51 10.68
N ALA A 18 -41.35 -12.51 11.24
CA ALA A 18 -40.76 -11.33 11.88
C ALA A 18 -40.48 -10.22 10.87
N GLN A 19 -39.99 -10.55 9.67
CA GLN A 19 -39.77 -9.58 8.59
C GLN A 19 -41.07 -8.91 8.15
N VAL A 20 -42.12 -9.69 7.91
CA VAL A 20 -43.45 -9.16 7.54
C VAL A 20 -44.04 -8.34 8.69
N GLY A 21 -43.93 -8.81 9.93
CA GLY A 21 -44.39 -8.10 11.13
C GLY A 21 -43.70 -6.75 11.30
N ALA A 22 -42.38 -6.69 11.11
CA ALA A 22 -41.61 -5.45 11.20
C ALA A 22 -42.08 -4.41 10.17
N ILE A 23 -42.33 -4.81 8.92
CA ILE A 23 -42.85 -3.91 7.88
C ILE A 23 -44.22 -3.36 8.28
N LYS A 24 -45.13 -4.22 8.75
CA LYS A 24 -46.47 -3.80 9.18
C LYS A 24 -46.42 -2.79 10.33
N LEU A 25 -45.59 -3.03 11.33
CA LEU A 25 -45.42 -2.12 12.47
C LEU A 25 -44.85 -0.77 12.05
N VAL A 26 -43.90 -0.74 11.10
CA VAL A 26 -43.38 0.53 10.57
C VAL A 26 -44.48 1.31 9.83
N ILE A 27 -45.27 0.63 8.99
CA ILE A 27 -46.39 1.26 8.30
C ILE A 27 -47.41 1.82 9.29
N GLU A 28 -47.74 1.08 10.34
CA GLU A 28 -48.66 1.53 11.38
C GLU A 28 -48.12 2.72 12.16
N ALA A 29 -46.85 2.68 12.56
CA ALA A 29 -46.19 3.77 13.28
C ALA A 29 -46.09 5.06 12.45
N ILE A 30 -45.93 4.96 11.13
CA ILE A 30 -46.01 6.12 10.23
C ILE A 30 -47.44 6.67 10.21
N LYS A 31 -48.45 5.79 10.05
CA LYS A 31 -49.87 6.19 10.00
C LYS A 31 -50.36 6.82 11.30
N SER A 32 -49.87 6.37 12.44
CA SER A 32 -50.21 6.92 13.75
C SER A 32 -49.46 8.21 14.10
N GLY A 33 -48.50 8.65 13.26
CA GLY A 33 -47.62 9.78 13.54
C GLY A 33 -46.51 9.49 14.55
N GLU A 34 -46.38 8.24 14.98
CA GLU A 34 -45.33 7.77 15.89
C GLU A 34 -43.94 7.78 15.22
N LEU A 35 -43.89 7.65 13.89
CA LEU A 35 -42.73 7.88 13.05
C LEU A 35 -43.01 9.00 12.05
N SER A 36 -42.07 9.93 11.91
CA SER A 36 -42.13 11.00 10.92
C SER A 36 -41.93 10.44 9.51
N GLN A 37 -42.86 10.77 8.59
CA GLN A 37 -42.73 10.45 7.18
C GLN A 37 -41.48 11.13 6.56
N ASP A 38 -41.18 12.35 6.99
CA ASP A 38 -40.03 13.12 6.48
C ASP A 38 -38.70 12.49 6.91
N ASP A 39 -38.61 11.99 8.14
CA ASP A 39 -37.41 11.30 8.63
C ASP A 39 -37.18 9.98 7.89
N ILE A 40 -38.27 9.28 7.55
CA ILE A 40 -38.22 8.06 6.73
C ILE A 40 -37.78 8.41 5.31
N GLN A 41 -38.29 9.48 4.71
CA GLN A 41 -37.88 9.93 3.38
C GLN A 41 -36.39 10.35 3.36
N ALA A 42 -35.92 11.03 4.39
CA ALA A 42 -34.50 11.37 4.54
C ALA A 42 -33.60 10.13 4.65
N SER A 43 -34.07 9.09 5.34
CA SER A 43 -33.39 7.80 5.44
C SER A 43 -33.35 7.06 4.10
N VAL A 44 -34.46 7.07 3.35
CA VAL A 44 -34.53 6.54 1.98
C VAL A 44 -33.54 7.24 1.06
N ALA A 45 -33.47 8.58 1.10
CA ALA A 45 -32.53 9.35 0.29
C ALA A 45 -31.06 8.98 0.57
N ARG A 46 -30.69 8.76 1.84
CA ARG A 46 -29.34 8.27 2.22
C ARG A 46 -29.06 6.87 1.66
N ILE A 47 -30.03 5.97 1.70
CA ILE A 47 -29.90 4.62 1.13
C ILE A 47 -29.78 4.67 -0.39
N GLU A 48 -30.53 5.54 -1.06
CA GLU A 48 -30.45 5.73 -2.51
C GLU A 48 -29.10 6.30 -2.94
N ALA A 49 -28.58 7.29 -2.20
CA ALA A 49 -27.23 7.82 -2.42
C ALA A 49 -26.17 6.73 -2.25
N LEU A 50 -26.29 5.89 -1.21
CA LEU A 50 -25.40 4.75 -0.99
C LEU A 50 -25.48 3.72 -2.14
N LYS A 51 -26.70 3.39 -2.59
CA LYS A 51 -26.90 2.47 -3.72
C LYS A 51 -26.29 3.03 -5.00
N SER A 52 -26.48 4.32 -5.27
CA SER A 52 -25.95 4.99 -6.47
C SER A 52 -24.43 4.99 -6.51
N LYS A 53 -23.77 4.92 -5.35
CA LYS A 53 -22.30 4.79 -5.25
C LYS A 53 -21.77 3.41 -5.67
N PHE A 54 -22.55 2.34 -5.47
CA PHE A 54 -22.07 0.97 -5.63
C PHE A 54 -22.80 0.14 -6.70
N VAL A 55 -23.99 0.56 -7.12
CA VAL A 55 -24.86 -0.16 -8.06
C VAL A 55 -25.10 0.73 -9.27
N THR A 56 -24.45 0.42 -10.38
CA THR A 56 -24.58 1.16 -11.66
C THR A 56 -25.64 0.58 -12.58
N ASN A 57 -26.08 -0.66 -12.34
CA ASN A 57 -27.14 -1.31 -13.10
C ASN A 57 -27.99 -2.20 -12.16
N PHE A 58 -29.31 -2.14 -12.29
CA PHE A 58 -30.23 -2.96 -11.48
C PHE A 58 -30.24 -4.44 -11.88
N ALA A 59 -29.83 -4.74 -13.11
CA ALA A 59 -29.62 -6.11 -13.57
C ALA A 59 -28.15 -6.51 -13.40
N ILE A 60 -27.87 -7.53 -12.60
CA ILE A 60 -26.55 -8.15 -12.51
C ILE A 60 -26.35 -8.98 -13.78
N PRO A 61 -25.42 -8.62 -14.68
CA PRO A 61 -25.22 -9.37 -15.92
C PRO A 61 -24.79 -10.82 -15.60
N ILE A 62 -25.37 -11.81 -16.27
CA ILE A 62 -25.00 -13.23 -16.11
C ILE A 62 -23.50 -13.45 -16.36
N SER A 63 -22.86 -12.62 -17.19
CA SER A 63 -21.42 -12.63 -17.41
C SER A 63 -20.59 -12.38 -16.14
N THR A 64 -21.12 -11.66 -15.14
CA THR A 64 -20.44 -11.49 -13.84
C THR A 64 -20.42 -12.77 -13.00
N LEU A 65 -21.28 -13.75 -13.30
CA LEU A 65 -21.26 -15.08 -12.67
C LEU A 65 -20.20 -15.99 -13.32
N GLN A 66 -19.71 -15.64 -14.51
CA GLN A 66 -18.63 -16.34 -15.19
C GLN A 66 -17.28 -15.70 -14.82
N ASP A 67 -16.82 -15.92 -13.59
CA ASP A 67 -15.48 -15.46 -13.17
C ASP A 67 -14.39 -16.38 -13.79
N GLN A 68 -13.95 -16.03 -15.00
CA GLN A 68 -12.85 -16.71 -15.70
C GLN A 68 -11.56 -16.76 -14.85
N ASN A 69 -11.40 -15.83 -13.90
CA ASN A 69 -10.22 -15.72 -13.04
C ASN A 69 -10.41 -16.37 -11.66
N ALA A 70 -11.52 -17.07 -11.40
CA ALA A 70 -11.82 -17.64 -10.08
C ALA A 70 -10.72 -18.58 -9.57
N LYS A 71 -10.13 -19.38 -10.46
CA LYS A 71 -9.04 -20.31 -10.12
C LYS A 71 -7.78 -19.56 -9.67
N GLU A 72 -7.34 -18.58 -10.45
CA GLU A 72 -6.17 -17.76 -10.12
C GLU A 72 -6.40 -16.96 -8.83
N ARG A 73 -7.59 -16.38 -8.68
CA ARG A 73 -8.00 -15.65 -7.48
C ARG A 73 -7.96 -16.56 -6.26
N LYS A 74 -8.45 -17.80 -6.36
CA LYS A 74 -8.37 -18.80 -5.29
C LYS A 74 -6.92 -19.08 -4.89
N VAL A 75 -6.03 -19.30 -5.86
CA VAL A 75 -4.60 -19.54 -5.58
C VAL A 75 -3.99 -18.35 -4.84
N ARG A 76 -4.20 -17.12 -5.33
CA ARG A 76 -3.70 -15.90 -4.67
C ARG A 76 -4.23 -15.75 -3.25
N HIS A 77 -5.53 -15.99 -3.04
CA HIS A 77 -6.15 -15.89 -1.71
C HIS A 77 -5.63 -16.98 -0.75
N CYS A 78 -5.39 -18.21 -1.23
CA CYS A 78 -4.79 -19.26 -0.41
C CYS A 78 -3.37 -18.92 0.01
N SER A 79 -2.55 -18.37 -0.89
CA SER A 79 -1.20 -17.91 -0.55
C SER A 79 -1.22 -16.77 0.46
N LEU A 80 -2.07 -15.75 0.22
CA LEU A 80 -2.23 -14.63 1.15
C LEU A 80 -2.72 -15.08 2.54
N SER A 81 -3.68 -16.02 2.58
CA SER A 81 -4.15 -16.60 3.83
C SER A 81 -2.99 -17.28 4.58
N THR A 82 -2.22 -18.13 3.91
CA THR A 82 -1.08 -18.83 4.51
C THR A 82 -0.06 -17.85 5.08
N GLU A 83 0.30 -16.82 4.32
CA GLU A 83 1.23 -15.78 4.76
C GLU A 83 0.67 -14.98 5.95
N THR A 84 -0.62 -14.64 5.92
CA THR A 84 -1.25 -13.85 6.99
C THR A 84 -1.28 -14.63 8.31
N TYR A 85 -1.63 -15.91 8.28
CA TYR A 85 -1.67 -16.74 9.50
C TYR A 85 -0.29 -17.01 10.07
N ALA A 86 0.72 -17.20 9.21
CA ALA A 86 2.12 -17.30 9.62
C ALA A 86 2.57 -16.06 10.41
N LYS A 87 2.10 -14.88 10.01
CA LYS A 87 2.41 -13.61 10.69
C LYS A 87 1.54 -13.33 11.91
N SER A 88 0.31 -13.84 11.96
CA SER A 88 -0.59 -13.60 13.08
C SER A 88 -0.30 -14.52 14.26
N THR A 89 0.13 -15.76 14.04
CA THR A 89 0.37 -16.72 15.13
C THR A 89 1.36 -16.17 16.15
N THR A 90 0.94 -16.13 17.42
CA THR A 90 1.69 -15.51 18.51
C THR A 90 2.08 -16.54 19.54
N VAL A 91 3.39 -16.71 19.75
CA VAL A 91 3.91 -17.39 20.96
C VAL A 91 3.89 -16.38 22.10
N VAL A 92 2.93 -16.53 23.00
CA VAL A 92 2.74 -15.63 24.14
C VAL A 92 3.84 -15.81 25.18
N ARG A 93 4.14 -17.07 25.47
CA ARG A 93 5.23 -17.46 26.38
C ARG A 93 5.75 -18.83 26.02
N SER A 94 7.03 -19.04 26.21
CA SER A 94 7.65 -20.35 26.08
C SER A 94 8.88 -20.46 26.97
N VAL A 95 9.07 -21.62 27.59
CA VAL A 95 10.29 -21.94 28.34
C VAL A 95 11.36 -22.42 27.36
N THR A 96 12.60 -21.96 27.54
CA THR A 96 13.75 -22.31 26.70
C THR A 96 13.84 -23.81 26.43
N GLY A 97 13.89 -24.18 25.15
CA GLY A 97 13.98 -25.58 24.72
C GLY A 97 12.64 -26.32 24.58
N SER A 98 11.51 -25.64 24.82
CA SER A 98 10.16 -26.23 24.62
C SER A 98 9.72 -26.23 23.15
N PHE A 99 10.00 -25.14 22.44
CA PHE A 99 9.82 -25.03 20.99
C PHE A 99 11.16 -24.74 20.30
N PRO A 100 11.37 -25.22 19.06
CA PRO A 100 10.47 -26.10 18.31
C PRO A 100 10.54 -27.57 18.79
N ILE A 101 9.43 -28.30 18.68
CA ILE A 101 9.40 -29.75 18.90
C ILE A 101 10.03 -30.44 17.69
N ASN A 102 11.10 -31.20 17.90
CA ASN A 102 11.75 -31.93 16.82
C ASN A 102 10.86 -33.10 16.33
N ILE A 103 10.53 -33.11 15.04
CA ILE A 103 9.72 -34.15 14.38
C ILE A 103 10.39 -35.53 14.45
N GLY A 104 11.73 -35.59 14.55
CA GLY A 104 12.49 -36.83 14.73
C GLY A 104 12.61 -37.32 16.18
N SER A 105 11.93 -36.68 17.12
CA SER A 105 11.95 -37.05 18.54
C SER A 105 11.20 -38.36 18.79
N THR A 106 11.74 -39.20 19.68
CA THR A 106 11.07 -40.44 20.16
C THR A 106 10.00 -40.16 21.24
N LYS A 107 9.80 -38.88 21.61
CA LYS A 107 8.79 -38.49 22.61
C LYS A 107 7.38 -38.74 22.06
N ARG A 108 6.51 -39.35 22.89
CA ARG A 108 5.09 -39.51 22.58
C ARG A 108 4.36 -38.19 22.80
N ILE A 109 3.58 -37.75 21.82
CA ILE A 109 2.78 -36.53 21.90
C ILE A 109 1.32 -36.92 22.19
N VAL A 110 0.73 -36.33 23.21
CA VAL A 110 -0.71 -36.45 23.50
C VAL A 110 -1.37 -35.13 23.09
N PHE A 111 -2.31 -35.20 22.14
CA PHE A 111 -3.10 -34.05 21.72
C PHE A 111 -4.46 -34.07 22.43
N ILE A 112 -4.73 -33.04 23.24
CA ILE A 112 -5.99 -32.85 23.96
C ILE A 112 -6.66 -31.60 23.38
N SER A 113 -7.88 -31.75 22.87
CA SER A 113 -8.67 -30.65 22.32
C SER A 113 -9.99 -30.55 23.08
N PRO A 114 -10.39 -29.36 23.57
CA PRO A 114 -11.73 -29.15 24.08
C PRO A 114 -12.73 -29.24 22.92
N GLY A 115 -13.76 -30.08 23.06
CA GLY A 115 -14.79 -30.31 22.04
C GLY A 115 -15.20 -31.77 21.90
N THR A 116 -16.32 -32.01 21.21
CA THR A 116 -16.71 -33.38 20.84
C THR A 116 -15.93 -33.83 19.61
N ASN A 117 -15.62 -35.14 19.54
CA ASN A 117 -14.74 -35.78 18.55
C ASN A 117 -14.83 -35.15 17.15
N PRO A 118 -13.69 -34.81 16.50
CA PRO A 118 -13.70 -34.35 15.13
C PRO A 118 -14.22 -35.48 14.23
N THR A 119 -15.44 -35.33 13.70
CA THR A 119 -15.86 -36.13 12.56
C THR A 119 -14.97 -35.71 11.40
N GLY A 120 -14.26 -36.66 10.81
CA GLY A 120 -13.28 -36.44 9.74
C GLY A 120 -13.75 -35.49 8.65
N SER A 121 -12.78 -34.84 8.02
CA SER A 121 -12.91 -33.96 6.86
C SER A 121 -14.00 -34.46 5.89
N GLY A 122 -15.11 -33.73 5.85
CA GLY A 122 -16.27 -34.05 5.02
C GLY A 122 -17.31 -32.96 5.18
N ALA A 123 -17.82 -32.45 4.06
CA ALA A 123 -18.80 -31.37 4.00
C ALA A 123 -19.96 -31.59 4.98
N VAL A 124 -20.19 -30.65 5.90
CA VAL A 124 -21.43 -30.61 6.69
C VAL A 124 -22.59 -30.28 5.74
N GLY A 125 -23.43 -31.27 5.48
CA GLY A 125 -24.66 -31.09 4.72
C GLY A 125 -25.61 -30.13 5.43
N SER A 126 -26.22 -29.22 4.67
CA SER A 126 -27.26 -28.34 5.18
C SER A 126 -28.47 -29.17 5.57
N GLY A 127 -28.70 -29.32 6.88
CA GLY A 127 -29.91 -29.88 7.43
C GLY A 127 -30.08 -29.35 8.83
N ASP A 128 -31.31 -28.96 9.16
CA ASP A 128 -31.77 -28.38 10.43
C ASP A 128 -31.38 -29.22 11.66
N ARG A 129 -30.12 -29.15 12.05
CA ARG A 129 -29.68 -29.47 13.41
C ARG A 129 -29.39 -28.15 14.08
N ASN A 130 -29.96 -27.97 15.27
CA ASN A 130 -29.53 -26.93 16.22
C ASN A 130 -28.03 -26.80 16.11
N THR A 131 -27.56 -25.61 15.71
CA THR A 131 -26.15 -25.28 15.66
C THR A 131 -25.60 -25.65 17.03
N ARG A 132 -24.88 -26.78 17.08
CA ARG A 132 -24.15 -27.23 18.25
C ARG A 132 -23.32 -26.03 18.70
N ASP A 133 -23.46 -25.57 19.94
CA ASP A 133 -22.63 -24.48 20.46
C ASP A 133 -21.17 -24.87 20.20
N PRO A 134 -20.49 -24.20 19.25
CA PRO A 134 -19.06 -24.35 19.15
C PRO A 134 -18.55 -23.79 20.47
N HIS A 135 -17.83 -24.58 21.26
CA HIS A 135 -16.97 -23.98 22.25
C HIS A 135 -15.98 -23.11 21.46
N THR A 136 -16.26 -21.81 21.40
CA THR A 136 -15.32 -20.78 20.98
C THR A 136 -14.43 -20.54 22.18
N PRO A 137 -13.20 -21.08 22.20
CA PRO A 137 -12.26 -20.75 23.27
C PRO A 137 -12.08 -19.23 23.21
N SER A 138 -12.05 -18.55 24.36
CA SER A 138 -11.62 -17.17 24.32
C SER A 138 -10.14 -17.15 23.93
N THR A 139 -9.76 -16.18 23.12
CA THR A 139 -8.41 -16.08 22.54
C THR A 139 -7.31 -15.86 23.59
N TYR A 140 -7.70 -15.73 24.87
CA TYR A 140 -6.90 -15.32 26.01
C TYR A 140 -7.04 -16.25 27.22
N ASP A 141 -7.61 -17.45 27.05
CA ASP A 141 -8.00 -18.40 28.12
C ASP A 141 -6.86 -18.88 29.05
N PHE A 142 -5.62 -18.48 28.77
CA PHE A 142 -4.45 -18.82 29.60
C PHE A 142 -3.53 -17.63 29.87
N LEU A 143 -3.97 -16.38 29.71
CA LEU A 143 -3.08 -15.23 29.92
C LEU A 143 -2.60 -15.12 31.38
N GLU A 144 -3.43 -15.49 32.35
CA GLU A 144 -3.18 -15.28 33.79
C GLU A 144 -2.61 -16.55 34.46
N GLU A 145 -2.84 -17.73 33.89
CA GLU A 145 -2.44 -19.07 34.35
C GLU A 145 -0.96 -19.37 34.00
N MET A 146 -0.08 -18.45 34.39
CA MET A 146 1.36 -18.51 34.09
C MET A 146 2.07 -19.64 34.86
N ASP A 147 1.56 -20.01 36.03
CA ASP A 147 2.16 -21.03 36.89
C ASP A 147 1.80 -22.45 36.42
N GLU A 148 0.62 -22.63 35.82
CA GLU A 148 0.12 -23.91 35.32
C GLU A 148 0.50 -24.18 33.86
N ILE A 149 0.44 -23.15 33.00
CA ILE A 149 0.68 -23.28 31.55
C ILE A 149 1.95 -22.53 31.17
N GLN A 150 3.07 -23.24 31.07
CA GLN A 150 4.38 -22.63 30.82
C GLN A 150 4.64 -22.25 29.36
N ASN A 151 3.98 -22.92 28.41
CA ASN A 151 4.11 -22.68 26.98
C ASN A 151 2.72 -22.39 26.41
N TYR A 152 2.54 -21.22 25.81
CA TYR A 152 1.26 -20.77 25.30
C TYR A 152 1.39 -20.11 23.93
N VAL A 153 0.60 -20.60 22.96
CA VAL A 153 0.51 -20.09 21.60
C VAL A 153 -0.95 -19.75 21.33
N THR A 154 -1.22 -18.56 20.78
CA THR A 154 -2.56 -18.14 20.36
C THR A 154 -2.62 -17.96 18.84
N MET A 155 -3.76 -18.34 18.27
CA MET A 155 -4.05 -18.30 16.84
C MET A 155 -5.28 -17.44 16.51
N TYR A 156 -5.89 -16.82 17.52
CA TYR A 156 -7.05 -15.90 17.49
C TYR A 156 -8.37 -16.43 16.93
N GLU A 157 -8.35 -17.50 16.13
CA GLU A 157 -9.56 -18.08 15.55
C GLU A 157 -9.39 -19.59 15.28
N PRO A 158 -10.46 -20.39 15.43
CA PRO A 158 -10.39 -21.84 15.28
C PRO A 158 -10.63 -22.29 13.83
N ILE A 159 -9.83 -21.82 12.86
CA ILE A 159 -9.93 -22.24 11.46
C ILE A 159 -8.68 -22.96 10.94
N LEU A 160 -8.84 -23.81 9.93
CA LEU A 160 -7.76 -24.69 9.42
C LEU A 160 -6.44 -23.96 9.12
N PRO A 161 -6.41 -22.80 8.43
CA PRO A 161 -5.17 -22.07 8.21
C PRO A 161 -4.46 -21.60 9.50
N ALA A 162 -5.23 -21.19 10.51
CA ALA A 162 -4.72 -20.77 11.81
C ALA A 162 -4.10 -21.95 12.58
N PHE A 163 -4.80 -23.10 12.62
CA PHE A 163 -4.27 -24.34 13.18
C PHE A 163 -2.98 -24.80 12.48
N LYS A 164 -2.97 -24.80 11.14
CA LYS A 164 -1.78 -25.16 10.37
C LYS A 164 -0.60 -24.27 10.74
N SER A 165 -0.81 -22.96 10.81
CA SER A 165 0.24 -22.02 11.18
C SER A 165 0.76 -22.24 12.61
N ALA A 166 -0.13 -22.50 13.57
CA ALA A 166 0.26 -22.85 14.93
C ALA A 166 1.12 -24.12 14.98
N MET A 167 0.76 -25.15 14.20
CA MET A 167 1.59 -26.36 14.08
C MET A 167 2.94 -26.06 13.44
N ASP A 168 2.97 -25.28 12.36
CA ASP A 168 4.23 -24.89 11.70
C ASP A 168 5.16 -24.16 12.67
N VAL A 169 4.63 -23.31 13.56
CA VAL A 169 5.39 -22.65 14.64
C VAL A 169 5.87 -23.66 15.69
N ILE A 170 4.99 -24.54 16.18
CA ILE A 170 5.31 -25.53 17.22
C ILE A 170 6.41 -26.49 16.77
N PHE A 171 6.41 -26.88 15.50
CA PHE A 171 7.42 -27.77 14.91
C PHE A 171 8.60 -27.04 14.25
N GLY A 172 8.67 -25.71 14.36
CA GLY A 172 9.81 -24.92 13.88
C GLY A 172 9.94 -24.80 12.36
N ILE A 173 8.86 -25.05 11.63
CA ILE A 173 8.76 -24.81 10.18
C ILE A 173 8.74 -23.30 9.91
N THR A 174 8.08 -22.53 10.78
CA THR A 174 7.92 -21.08 10.66
C THR A 174 8.28 -20.38 11.97
N THR A 175 9.00 -19.26 11.88
CA THR A 175 9.26 -18.40 13.04
C THR A 175 8.04 -17.52 13.32
N PRO A 176 7.47 -17.54 14.54
CA PRO A 176 6.33 -16.71 14.90
C PRO A 176 6.77 -15.23 14.99
N ILE A 177 6.01 -14.34 14.37
CA ILE A 177 6.21 -12.89 14.50
C ILE A 177 4.97 -12.14 15.02
N GLY A 178 3.92 -12.89 15.34
CA GLY A 178 2.70 -12.33 15.93
C GLY A 178 3.00 -11.70 17.30
N ALA A 179 2.22 -10.67 17.62
CA ALA A 179 2.23 -10.02 18.92
C ALA A 179 0.82 -10.01 19.48
N LEU A 180 0.69 -10.09 20.81
CA LEU A 180 -0.60 -9.97 21.45
C LEU A 180 -1.21 -8.58 21.13
N PRO A 181 -2.46 -8.50 20.67
CA PRO A 181 -3.10 -7.21 20.44
C PRO A 181 -3.57 -6.54 21.74
N VAL A 182 -3.46 -7.25 22.88
CA VAL A 182 -3.88 -6.82 24.21
C VAL A 182 -2.75 -7.08 25.21
N GLY A 183 -2.61 -6.23 26.23
CA GLY A 183 -1.69 -6.45 27.34
C GLY A 183 -0.19 -6.28 27.02
N SER A 184 0.26 -6.49 25.78
CA SER A 184 1.62 -6.09 25.39
C SER A 184 1.65 -4.61 25.04
N VAL A 185 2.52 -3.86 25.73
CA VAL A 185 2.91 -2.51 25.31
C VAL A 185 3.50 -2.64 23.91
N PRO A 186 2.93 -1.99 22.88
CA PRO A 186 3.54 -1.98 21.54
C PRO A 186 5.01 -1.61 21.68
N LYS A 187 5.91 -2.19 20.89
CA LYS A 187 7.28 -1.65 20.82
C LYS A 187 7.17 -0.20 20.36
N ILE A 188 7.32 0.72 21.31
CA ILE A 188 7.21 2.15 21.06
C ILE A 188 8.48 2.55 20.33
N HIS A 189 8.38 2.73 19.03
CA HIS A 189 9.40 3.43 18.27
C HIS A 189 9.20 4.93 18.49
N HIS A 190 10.21 5.61 19.03
CA HIS A 190 10.20 7.07 19.20
C HIS A 190 10.41 7.76 17.84
N ILE A 191 9.40 7.66 16.98
CA ILE A 191 9.36 8.27 15.67
C ILE A 191 8.87 9.70 15.82
N ARG A 192 9.63 10.64 15.27
CA ARG A 192 9.35 12.07 15.35
C ARG A 192 9.28 12.68 13.94
N ARG A 193 8.49 13.75 13.81
CA ARG A 193 8.50 14.55 12.58
C ARG A 193 9.88 15.16 12.40
N LEU A 194 10.40 15.14 11.18
CA LEU A 194 11.66 15.78 10.85
C LEU A 194 11.51 17.31 10.99
N SER A 195 12.36 17.95 11.80
CA SER A 195 12.33 19.39 12.05
C SER A 195 12.80 20.22 10.86
N LYS A 196 13.50 19.57 9.91
CA LYS A 196 14.18 20.18 8.75
C LYS A 196 15.36 21.08 9.13
N SER A 197 15.87 20.99 10.36
CA SER A 197 17.13 21.63 10.75
C SER A 197 18.32 21.00 10.01
N ASP A 198 19.42 21.73 9.86
CA ASP A 198 20.64 21.23 9.22
C ASP A 198 21.19 19.97 9.92
N GLU A 199 21.09 19.91 11.25
CA GLU A 199 21.53 18.76 12.05
C GLU A 199 20.72 17.51 11.73
N GLU A 200 19.39 17.62 11.66
CA GLU A 200 18.52 16.48 11.39
C GLU A 200 18.56 16.04 9.93
N ILE A 201 18.69 16.99 9.00
CA ILE A 201 18.94 16.69 7.59
C ILE A 201 20.26 15.93 7.45
N SER A 202 21.31 16.35 8.15
CA SER A 202 22.59 15.65 8.19
C SER A 202 22.46 14.27 8.83
N GLN A 203 21.63 14.11 9.86
CA GLN A 203 21.33 12.81 10.47
C GLN A 203 20.64 11.87 9.47
N LEU A 204 19.60 12.34 8.77
CA LEU A 204 18.89 11.55 7.76
C LEU A 204 19.83 11.19 6.61
N TRP A 205 20.64 12.14 6.15
CA TRP A 205 21.66 11.91 5.14
C TRP A 205 22.65 10.81 5.56
N ASN A 206 23.18 10.87 6.78
CA ASN A 206 24.06 9.81 7.30
C ASN A 206 23.38 8.44 7.35
N LEU A 207 22.08 8.38 7.69
CA LEU A 207 21.30 7.15 7.62
C LEU A 207 21.15 6.67 6.18
N TRP A 208 20.85 7.57 5.24
CA TRP A 208 20.73 7.26 3.81
C TRP A 208 22.00 6.59 3.29
N GLN A 209 23.17 7.19 3.54
CA GLN A 209 24.45 6.64 3.07
C GLN A 209 24.73 5.23 3.62
N LYS A 210 24.27 4.93 4.85
CA LYS A 210 24.43 3.59 5.47
C LYS A 210 23.42 2.58 4.95
N ILE A 211 22.17 3.00 4.75
CA ILE A 211 21.06 2.14 4.34
C ILE A 211 21.12 1.84 2.84
N PHE A 212 21.54 2.82 2.03
CA PHE A 212 21.60 2.75 0.58
C PHE A 212 23.02 3.05 0.06
N PRO A 213 24.03 2.24 0.41
CA PRO A 213 25.43 2.53 0.06
C PRO A 213 25.70 2.51 -1.45
N LYS A 214 24.87 1.81 -2.23
CA LYS A 214 24.92 1.81 -3.70
C LYS A 214 24.34 3.08 -4.33
N TRP A 215 23.56 3.85 -3.57
CA TRP A 215 22.79 4.99 -4.04
C TRP A 215 23.11 6.24 -3.21
N PRO A 216 24.39 6.66 -3.14
CA PRO A 216 24.75 7.84 -2.36
C PRO A 216 24.07 9.07 -2.95
N VAL A 217 23.59 9.95 -2.07
CA VAL A 217 22.99 11.23 -2.46
C VAL A 217 23.83 12.37 -1.90
N GLU A 218 23.93 13.48 -2.61
CA GLU A 218 24.57 14.68 -2.08
C GLU A 218 23.71 15.31 -1.00
N LEU A 219 24.35 15.77 0.09
CA LEU A 219 23.65 16.40 1.22
C LEU A 219 22.80 17.59 0.76
N LYS A 220 23.33 18.42 -0.15
CA LYS A 220 22.61 19.59 -0.68
C LYS A 220 21.32 19.19 -1.40
N ARG A 221 21.37 18.19 -2.29
CA ARG A 221 20.22 17.69 -3.04
C ARG A 221 19.17 17.07 -2.13
N LEU A 222 19.61 16.26 -1.17
CA LEU A 222 18.72 15.67 -0.17
C LEU A 222 18.07 16.77 0.69
N ALA A 223 18.82 17.79 1.08
CA ALA A 223 18.32 18.92 1.87
C ALA A 223 17.22 19.69 1.11
N THR A 224 17.40 19.97 -0.18
CA THR A 224 16.37 20.60 -1.03
C THR A 224 15.08 19.78 -0.99
N ASN A 225 15.17 18.47 -1.24
CA ASN A 225 14.03 17.56 -1.23
C ASN A 225 13.34 17.47 0.14
N LEU A 226 14.10 17.47 1.24
CA LEU A 226 13.54 17.37 2.59
C LEU A 226 12.87 18.66 3.06
N ARG A 227 13.25 19.81 2.50
CA ARG A 227 12.75 21.12 2.92
C ARG A 227 11.43 21.52 2.28
N GLY A 228 11.06 20.93 1.14
CA GLY A 228 9.85 21.29 0.38
C GLY A 228 8.60 21.44 1.25
N GLU A 229 7.75 22.43 0.94
CA GLU A 229 6.61 22.84 1.79
C GLU A 229 5.60 21.73 2.04
N HIS A 230 5.42 20.82 1.07
CA HIS A 230 4.46 19.73 1.14
C HIS A 230 5.03 18.40 1.68
N SER A 231 6.19 18.46 2.34
CA SER A 231 6.83 17.29 2.95
C SER A 231 6.26 16.96 4.33
N HIS A 232 6.04 15.66 4.53
CA HIS A 232 5.64 15.05 5.79
C HIS A 232 6.64 13.93 6.12
N HIS A 233 7.85 14.30 6.52
CA HIS A 233 8.94 13.35 6.78
C HIS A 233 9.01 12.98 8.26
N PHE A 234 9.39 11.73 8.52
CA PHE A 234 9.60 11.23 9.87
C PHE A 234 10.94 10.52 10.00
N ILE A 235 11.55 10.65 11.16
CA ILE A 235 12.88 10.11 11.46
C ILE A 235 12.88 9.40 12.82
N HIS A 236 13.73 8.39 12.88
CA HIS A 236 14.13 7.62 14.05
C HIS A 236 15.67 7.54 14.05
N GLU A 237 16.29 7.30 15.20
CA GLU A 237 17.76 7.08 15.29
C GLU A 237 18.30 5.97 14.37
N LYS A 238 17.42 5.10 13.85
CA LYS A 238 17.74 3.88 13.09
C LYS A 238 17.01 3.77 11.75
N GLY A 239 16.30 4.82 11.34
CA GLY A 239 15.52 4.79 10.11
C GLY A 239 14.72 6.06 9.85
N PHE A 240 14.14 6.16 8.67
CA PHE A 240 13.37 7.33 8.25
C PHE A 240 12.32 6.96 7.21
N VAL A 241 11.37 7.86 6.99
CA VAL A 241 10.44 7.83 5.85
C VAL A 241 10.30 9.23 5.26
N MET A 242 10.36 9.29 3.94
CA MET A 242 10.18 10.51 3.16
C MET A 242 8.86 10.46 2.40
N SER A 243 7.86 11.21 2.89
CA SER A 243 6.56 11.39 2.24
C SER A 243 6.23 12.82 1.88
N TYR A 244 5.40 12.99 0.85
CA TYR A 244 4.94 14.26 0.30
C TYR A 244 3.44 14.19 -0.01
N ILE A 245 2.78 15.35 0.03
CA ILE A 245 1.46 15.55 -0.58
C ILE A 245 1.61 16.41 -1.83
N PHE A 246 0.77 16.19 -2.82
CA PHE A 246 0.66 17.04 -4.00
C PHE A 246 -0.79 17.06 -4.47
N SER A 247 -1.15 18.05 -5.29
CA SER A 247 -2.51 18.22 -5.78
C SER A 247 -2.50 18.35 -7.30
N LEU A 248 -3.31 17.53 -7.97
CA LEU A 248 -3.55 17.61 -9.40
C LEU A 248 -5.01 18.02 -9.61
N ASP A 249 -5.24 19.13 -10.30
CA ASP A 249 -6.59 19.67 -10.54
C ASP A 249 -7.44 19.82 -9.26
N GLY A 250 -6.80 20.26 -8.17
CA GLY A 250 -7.44 20.40 -6.85
C GLY A 250 -7.71 19.08 -6.11
N VAL A 251 -7.24 17.94 -6.63
CA VAL A 251 -7.37 16.63 -6.00
C VAL A 251 -6.08 16.22 -5.31
N ASN A 252 -6.15 15.90 -4.03
CA ASN A 252 -4.96 15.54 -3.24
C ASN A 252 -4.49 14.10 -3.49
N HIS A 253 -3.18 13.95 -3.60
CA HIS A 253 -2.47 12.70 -3.77
C HIS A 253 -1.30 12.62 -2.76
N GLY A 254 -1.05 11.42 -2.23
CA GLY A 254 0.10 11.16 -1.37
C GLY A 254 1.23 10.47 -2.13
N LYS A 255 2.46 10.67 -1.68
CA LYS A 255 3.64 10.01 -2.24
C LYS A 255 4.61 9.62 -1.14
N ILE A 256 5.13 8.39 -1.18
CA ILE A 256 6.25 7.93 -0.36
C ILE A 256 7.43 7.68 -1.29
N THR A 257 8.50 8.45 -1.13
CA THR A 257 9.68 8.39 -1.99
C THR A 257 10.73 7.41 -1.49
N ALA A 258 10.90 7.32 -0.18
CA ALA A 258 11.86 6.41 0.44
C ALA A 258 11.41 6.02 1.84
N VAL A 259 11.69 4.78 2.21
CA VAL A 259 11.68 4.30 3.59
C VAL A 259 12.97 3.53 3.82
N GLY A 260 13.70 3.90 4.87
CA GLY A 260 14.98 3.30 5.19
C GLY A 260 15.02 2.85 6.64
N VAL A 261 15.52 1.64 6.88
CA VAL A 261 15.86 1.15 8.23
C VAL A 261 17.26 0.54 8.16
N LEU A 262 18.10 0.88 9.14
CA LEU A 262 19.44 0.30 9.27
C LEU A 262 19.37 -1.24 9.22
N PRO A 263 20.27 -1.92 8.47
CA PRO A 263 20.21 -3.36 8.24
C PRO A 263 19.98 -4.19 9.51
N GLU A 264 20.70 -3.88 10.58
CA GLU A 264 20.65 -4.58 11.87
C GLU A 264 19.33 -4.38 12.64
N TYR A 265 18.46 -3.46 12.21
CA TYR A 265 17.14 -3.19 12.80
C TYR A 265 15.97 -3.52 11.86
N GLN A 266 16.24 -4.10 10.68
CA GLN A 266 15.20 -4.57 9.76
C GLN A 266 14.47 -5.79 10.32
N GLY A 267 13.21 -6.01 9.91
CA GLY A 267 12.39 -7.14 10.40
C GLY A 267 11.80 -6.97 11.81
N HIS A 268 12.02 -5.82 12.47
CA HIS A 268 11.59 -5.57 13.85
C HIS A 268 10.41 -4.59 13.98
N GLY A 269 9.67 -4.33 12.89
CA GLY A 269 8.48 -3.48 12.89
C GLY A 269 8.71 -1.97 12.71
N LEU A 270 9.96 -1.48 12.79
CA LEU A 270 10.27 -0.04 12.65
C LEU A 270 9.83 0.52 11.29
N GLY A 271 10.07 -0.20 10.19
CA GLY A 271 9.64 0.23 8.85
C GLY A 271 8.12 0.37 8.74
N THR A 272 7.37 -0.58 9.31
CA THR A 272 5.91 -0.52 9.41
C THR A 272 5.45 0.68 10.23
N ALA A 273 6.09 0.94 11.38
CA ALA A 273 5.76 2.07 12.23
C ALA A 273 6.04 3.42 11.55
N LEU A 274 7.15 3.54 10.80
CA LEU A 274 7.46 4.72 9.99
C LEU A 274 6.39 4.95 8.91
N LEU A 275 6.02 3.91 8.15
CA LEU A 275 4.97 3.99 7.13
C LEU A 275 3.60 4.36 7.73
N ALA A 276 3.28 3.84 8.92
CA ALA A 276 2.05 4.20 9.64
C ALA A 276 2.02 5.70 9.97
N LYS A 277 3.12 6.25 10.50
CA LYS A 277 3.23 7.69 10.78
C LYS A 277 3.13 8.56 9.53
N ALA A 278 3.78 8.16 8.44
CA ALA A 278 3.64 8.82 7.15
C ALA A 278 2.18 8.83 6.68
N ARG A 279 1.50 7.68 6.73
CA ARG A 279 0.10 7.54 6.32
C ARG A 279 -0.85 8.40 7.17
N GLU A 280 -0.67 8.38 8.49
CA GLU A 280 -1.45 9.25 9.42
C GLU A 280 -1.33 10.72 9.01
N ALA A 281 -0.10 11.20 8.80
CA ALA A 281 0.17 12.59 8.44
C ALA A 281 -0.35 12.98 7.05
N LEU A 282 -0.32 12.06 6.07
CA LEU A 282 -0.85 12.32 4.73
C LEU A 282 -2.39 12.39 4.71
N LEU A 283 -3.07 11.71 5.64
CA LEU A 283 -4.54 11.69 5.76
C LEU A 283 -5.08 12.76 6.72
N GLU A 284 -4.21 13.47 7.45
CA GLU A 284 -4.61 14.41 8.50
C GLU A 284 -5.49 15.56 7.96
N GLY A 285 -6.80 15.45 8.17
CA GLY A 285 -7.81 16.41 7.73
C GLY A 285 -8.07 16.42 6.23
N ARG A 286 -7.64 15.39 5.48
CA ARG A 286 -7.69 15.37 4.00
C ARG A 286 -8.16 14.03 3.48
N GLN A 287 -8.86 14.05 2.35
CA GLN A 287 -9.08 12.85 1.54
C GLN A 287 -8.01 12.77 0.45
N LEU A 288 -7.35 11.63 0.33
CA LEU A 288 -6.42 11.34 -0.77
C LEU A 288 -7.11 10.47 -1.81
N LYS A 289 -6.94 10.81 -3.09
CA LYS A 289 -7.42 9.98 -4.21
C LYS A 289 -6.50 8.79 -4.46
N SER A 290 -5.19 8.95 -4.29
CA SER A 290 -4.22 7.85 -4.39
C SER A 290 -2.97 8.08 -3.53
N LEU A 291 -2.22 6.99 -3.31
CA LEU A 291 -0.90 6.97 -2.68
C LEU A 291 0.08 6.31 -3.65
N GLN A 292 1.15 7.02 -3.98
CA GLN A 292 2.18 6.56 -4.93
C GLN A 292 3.48 6.21 -4.22
N LEU A 293 4.24 5.29 -4.80
CA LEU A 293 5.64 5.02 -4.44
C LEU A 293 6.55 5.56 -5.54
N GLY A 294 7.57 6.34 -5.18
CA GLY A 294 8.45 6.99 -6.17
C GLY A 294 7.90 8.31 -6.71
N SER A 295 8.52 8.88 -7.76
CA SER A 295 8.16 10.16 -8.38
C SER A 295 7.38 10.05 -9.69
N GLY A 296 6.65 11.11 -10.04
CA GLY A 296 5.87 11.24 -11.28
C GLY A 296 6.47 12.26 -12.24
N TRP A 297 5.99 12.22 -13.48
CA TRP A 297 6.50 12.97 -14.63
C TRP A 297 5.75 14.27 -14.93
N VAL A 298 4.47 14.33 -14.56
CA VAL A 298 3.59 15.44 -14.94
C VAL A 298 4.01 16.71 -14.20
N GLU A 299 4.40 16.54 -12.94
CA GLU A 299 4.87 17.60 -12.05
C GLU A 299 6.14 18.27 -12.59
N ALA A 300 6.97 17.56 -13.37
CA ALA A 300 8.16 18.14 -13.97
C ALA A 300 7.82 19.21 -15.02
N TYR A 301 6.78 18.99 -15.83
CA TYR A 301 6.34 20.00 -16.81
C TYR A 301 5.77 21.25 -16.14
N GLU A 302 5.00 21.09 -15.06
CA GLU A 302 4.44 22.20 -14.29
C GLU A 302 5.55 23.04 -13.63
N GLN A 303 6.55 22.39 -13.04
CA GLN A 303 7.70 23.05 -12.43
C GLN A 303 8.52 23.85 -13.46
N LEU A 304 8.79 23.26 -14.63
CA LEU A 304 9.48 23.95 -15.72
C LEU A 304 8.71 25.16 -16.21
N ALA A 305 7.39 25.05 -16.37
CA ALA A 305 6.54 26.16 -16.78
C ALA A 305 6.54 27.29 -15.73
N ALA A 306 6.39 26.95 -14.45
CA ALA A 306 6.44 27.92 -13.34
C ALA A 306 7.80 28.64 -13.27
N ALA A 307 8.90 27.94 -13.56
CA ALA A 307 10.24 28.52 -13.64
C ALA A 307 10.55 29.22 -14.99
N SER A 308 9.58 29.29 -15.90
CA SER A 308 9.77 29.80 -17.28
C SER A 308 10.85 29.07 -18.10
N GLN A 309 11.17 27.82 -17.74
CA GLN A 309 12.14 26.95 -18.42
C GLN A 309 11.49 26.08 -19.50
N HIS A 310 10.59 26.66 -20.29
CA HIS A 310 9.86 25.95 -21.37
C HIS A 310 10.79 25.30 -22.41
N HIS A 311 12.00 25.85 -22.59
CA HIS A 311 13.02 25.34 -23.50
C HIS A 311 13.58 23.97 -23.10
N GLU A 312 13.27 23.48 -21.90
CA GLU A 312 13.63 22.14 -21.43
C GLU A 312 12.63 21.05 -21.88
N ALA A 313 11.57 21.43 -22.59
CA ALA A 313 10.62 20.52 -23.22
C ALA A 313 10.72 20.61 -24.74
N MET A 314 10.63 19.46 -25.42
CA MET A 314 10.56 19.36 -26.88
C MET A 314 9.28 18.65 -27.29
N VAL A 315 8.66 19.14 -28.36
CA VAL A 315 7.46 18.57 -28.97
C VAL A 315 7.69 18.32 -30.45
N ALA A 316 7.05 17.28 -31.00
CA ALA A 316 7.02 17.01 -32.42
C ALA A 316 5.65 17.36 -32.98
N PHE A 317 5.63 18.08 -34.11
CA PHE A 317 4.43 18.38 -34.87
C PHE A 317 4.43 17.63 -36.20
N ASP A 318 3.27 17.13 -36.60
CA ASP A 318 3.03 16.64 -37.94
C ASP A 318 3.01 17.84 -38.92
N ALA A 319 3.84 17.78 -39.95
CA ALA A 319 4.07 18.93 -40.84
C ALA A 319 2.85 19.28 -41.72
N GLU A 320 1.98 18.32 -41.99
CA GLU A 320 0.81 18.52 -42.84
C GLU A 320 -0.39 19.03 -42.05
N THR A 321 -0.62 18.44 -40.87
CA THR A 321 -1.80 18.72 -40.05
C THR A 321 -1.53 19.75 -38.95
N ASN A 322 -0.28 20.07 -38.67
CA ASN A 322 0.18 20.87 -37.54
C ASN A 322 -0.26 20.30 -36.17
N ALA A 323 -0.62 19.01 -36.11
CA ALA A 323 -0.98 18.34 -34.87
C ALA A 323 0.28 17.97 -34.08
N GLN A 324 0.27 18.15 -32.76
CA GLN A 324 1.33 17.63 -31.90
C GLN A 324 1.24 16.09 -31.86
N VAL A 325 2.33 15.41 -32.20
CA VAL A 325 2.41 13.95 -32.32
C VAL A 325 3.46 13.30 -31.42
N GLY A 326 4.25 14.10 -30.68
CA GLY A 326 5.21 13.58 -29.71
C GLY A 326 5.73 14.65 -28.76
N TRP A 327 6.35 14.21 -27.67
CA TRP A 327 6.90 15.09 -26.62
C TRP A 327 8.01 14.38 -25.84
N THR A 328 8.91 15.17 -25.25
CA THR A 328 9.96 14.70 -24.33
C THR A 328 10.40 15.83 -23.43
N LEU A 329 10.90 15.50 -22.24
CA LEU A 329 11.81 16.36 -21.48
C LEU A 329 13.21 16.24 -22.08
N MET A 330 13.94 17.34 -22.15
CA MET A 330 15.34 17.44 -22.58
C MET A 330 16.09 18.42 -21.68
N CYS A 331 16.12 18.12 -20.38
CA CYS A 331 16.56 19.04 -19.34
C CYS A 331 18.08 19.21 -19.30
N SER A 332 18.56 20.45 -19.37
CA SER A 332 19.95 20.79 -19.07
C SER A 332 20.26 20.60 -17.57
N PRO A 333 21.55 20.50 -17.15
CA PRO A 333 21.93 20.43 -15.74
C PRO A 333 21.42 21.60 -14.88
N SER A 334 21.06 22.73 -15.50
CA SER A 334 20.50 23.91 -14.84
C SER A 334 18.96 23.93 -14.74
N ALA A 335 18.27 22.91 -15.27
CA ALA A 335 16.82 22.85 -15.17
C ALA A 335 16.40 22.63 -13.71
N VAL A 336 15.34 23.31 -13.26
CA VAL A 336 14.84 23.27 -11.87
C VAL A 336 14.49 21.86 -11.42
N VAL A 337 14.10 21.01 -12.36
CA VAL A 337 13.72 19.61 -12.11
C VAL A 337 14.93 18.68 -11.93
N ILE A 338 16.16 19.08 -12.30
CA ILE A 338 17.35 18.21 -12.16
C ILE A 338 17.63 17.85 -10.71
N ASP A 339 17.22 18.68 -9.75
CA ASP A 339 17.39 18.41 -8.32
C ASP A 339 16.52 17.25 -7.80
N ASP A 340 15.48 16.87 -8.54
CA ASP A 340 14.64 15.71 -8.22
C ASP A 340 15.33 14.37 -8.58
N PHE A 341 16.34 14.40 -9.45
CA PHE A 341 17.06 13.21 -9.92
C PHE A 341 18.30 12.96 -9.06
N ALA A 342 18.08 12.38 -7.88
CA ALA A 342 19.08 12.21 -6.81
C ALA A 342 20.43 11.60 -7.26
N PHE A 343 20.43 10.74 -8.28
CA PHE A 343 21.59 9.95 -8.70
C PHE A 343 22.24 10.43 -10.01
N ILE A 344 21.76 11.52 -10.59
CA ILE A 344 22.28 12.02 -11.87
C ILE A 344 23.78 12.34 -11.80
N ASN A 345 24.27 12.77 -10.63
CA ASN A 345 25.68 13.09 -10.40
C ASN A 345 26.59 11.85 -10.27
N LEU A 346 26.03 10.63 -10.21
CA LEU A 346 26.80 9.39 -10.22
C LEU A 346 27.28 8.99 -11.62
N LEU A 347 26.75 9.64 -12.67
CA LEU A 347 27.19 9.42 -14.04
C LEU A 347 28.58 10.04 -14.29
N PRO A 348 29.35 9.53 -15.27
CA PRO A 348 30.72 9.98 -15.53
C PRO A 348 30.88 11.50 -15.75
N THR A 349 29.87 12.11 -16.36
CA THR A 349 29.84 13.54 -16.72
C THR A 349 29.38 14.45 -15.59
N LYS A 350 28.93 13.91 -14.45
CA LYS A 350 28.58 14.62 -13.21
C LYS A 350 27.70 15.87 -13.47
N GLU A 351 28.20 17.06 -13.15
CA GLU A 351 27.50 18.35 -13.27
C GLU A 351 27.18 18.76 -14.72
N LYS A 352 27.73 18.06 -15.72
CA LYS A 352 27.41 18.27 -17.14
C LYS A 352 26.40 17.25 -17.68
N THR A 353 25.76 16.50 -16.79
CA THR A 353 24.75 15.51 -17.14
C THR A 353 23.36 16.14 -17.14
N GLY A 354 22.70 16.12 -18.29
CA GLY A 354 21.29 16.45 -18.42
C GLY A 354 20.38 15.23 -18.30
N LEU A 355 19.09 15.43 -18.51
CA LEU A 355 18.07 14.38 -18.43
C LEU A 355 17.23 14.37 -19.71
N ILE A 356 17.00 13.18 -20.26
CA ILE A 356 15.87 12.95 -21.16
C ILE A 356 14.88 12.04 -20.44
N GLY A 357 13.63 12.49 -20.35
CA GLY A 357 12.54 11.78 -19.70
C GLY A 357 11.22 11.99 -20.42
N CYS A 358 10.18 11.27 -20.00
CA CYS A 358 8.80 11.49 -20.50
C CYS A 358 8.65 11.36 -22.02
N VAL A 359 9.45 10.53 -22.69
CA VAL A 359 9.39 10.37 -24.15
C VAL A 359 8.05 9.74 -24.54
N GLY A 360 7.25 10.47 -25.31
CA GLY A 360 5.92 10.05 -25.74
C GLY A 360 5.67 10.29 -27.23
N VAL A 361 4.91 9.39 -27.84
CA VAL A 361 4.43 9.50 -29.22
C VAL A 361 2.94 9.17 -29.24
N ASP A 362 2.17 10.03 -29.90
CA ASP A 362 0.74 9.83 -30.14
C ASP A 362 0.51 8.48 -30.81
N GLU A 363 -0.54 7.76 -30.40
CA GLU A 363 -0.84 6.42 -30.89
C GLU A 363 -0.90 6.33 -32.42
N LYS A 364 -1.46 7.34 -33.08
CA LYS A 364 -1.61 7.39 -34.56
C LYS A 364 -0.28 7.67 -35.27
N ALA A 365 0.74 8.11 -34.55
CA ALA A 365 2.07 8.42 -35.06
C ALA A 365 3.12 7.34 -34.71
N ARG A 366 2.76 6.32 -33.93
CA ARG A 366 3.66 5.21 -33.58
C ARG A 366 4.06 4.39 -34.81
N GLY A 367 5.25 3.78 -34.74
CA GLY A 367 5.80 2.98 -35.84
C GLY A 367 6.38 3.79 -37.02
N LYS A 368 6.25 5.13 -37.03
CA LYS A 368 6.74 6.01 -38.10
C LYS A 368 8.12 6.62 -37.84
N GLY A 369 8.82 6.19 -36.79
CA GLY A 369 10.14 6.71 -36.43
C GLY A 369 10.14 8.03 -35.63
N VAL A 370 8.98 8.60 -35.30
CA VAL A 370 8.85 9.89 -34.57
C VAL A 370 9.63 9.90 -33.26
N GLY A 371 9.50 8.86 -32.44
CA GLY A 371 10.18 8.81 -31.13
C GLY A 371 11.71 8.80 -31.26
N LEU A 372 12.25 8.12 -32.28
CA LEU A 372 13.70 8.09 -32.52
C LEU A 372 14.18 9.47 -33.02
N ALA A 373 13.45 10.08 -33.95
CA ALA A 373 13.77 11.42 -34.44
C ALA A 373 13.71 12.46 -33.31
N LEU A 374 12.72 12.36 -32.42
CA LEU A 374 12.57 13.24 -31.27
C LEU A 374 13.77 13.13 -30.31
N LEU A 375 14.22 11.91 -30.01
CA LEU A 375 15.42 11.70 -29.18
C LEU A 375 16.68 12.26 -29.84
N VAL A 376 16.89 12.00 -31.13
CA VAL A 376 18.05 12.55 -31.85
C VAL A 376 18.06 14.07 -31.78
N LYS A 377 16.90 14.71 -32.03
CA LYS A 377 16.77 16.17 -31.97
C LYS A 377 16.97 16.72 -30.56
N ALA A 378 16.47 16.03 -29.54
CA ALA A 378 16.71 16.39 -28.14
C ALA A 378 18.21 16.34 -27.81
N ILE A 379 18.90 15.27 -28.19
CA ILE A 379 20.34 15.10 -27.95
C ILE A 379 21.16 16.16 -28.68
N GLU A 380 20.85 16.44 -29.96
CA GLU A 380 21.48 17.51 -30.73
C GLU A 380 21.35 18.87 -30.02
N ASN A 381 20.12 19.22 -29.63
CA ASN A 381 19.85 20.47 -28.93
C ASN A 381 20.55 20.54 -27.55
N MET A 382 20.56 19.44 -26.79
CA MET A 382 21.27 19.37 -25.51
C MET A 382 22.78 19.54 -25.70
N LYS A 383 23.34 18.95 -26.75
CA LYS A 383 24.77 19.09 -27.09
C LYS A 383 25.13 20.53 -27.47
N GLU A 384 24.28 21.22 -28.23
CA GLU A 384 24.43 22.64 -28.55
C GLU A 384 24.44 23.53 -27.30
N ARG A 385 23.72 23.11 -26.25
CA ARG A 385 23.70 23.77 -24.93
C ARG A 385 24.85 23.36 -24.00
N GLY A 386 25.80 22.55 -24.47
CA GLY A 386 26.98 22.15 -23.71
C GLY A 386 26.75 20.98 -22.75
N VAL A 387 25.66 20.22 -22.91
CA VAL A 387 25.45 18.98 -22.16
C VAL A 387 26.38 17.89 -22.70
N GLU A 388 27.11 17.22 -21.80
CA GLU A 388 28.11 16.20 -22.16
C GLU A 388 27.65 14.76 -21.91
N GLY A 389 26.64 14.58 -21.04
CA GLY A 389 26.03 13.27 -20.80
C GLY A 389 24.54 13.39 -20.53
N VAL A 390 23.81 12.31 -20.73
CA VAL A 390 22.35 12.29 -20.56
C VAL A 390 21.96 11.07 -19.73
N LEU A 391 21.22 11.31 -18.65
CA LEU A 391 20.48 10.27 -17.95
C LEU A 391 19.14 10.07 -18.66
N ILE A 392 18.80 8.82 -18.95
CA ILE A 392 17.43 8.43 -19.30
C ILE A 392 16.93 7.52 -18.19
N ASP A 393 15.93 7.99 -17.45
CA ASP A 393 15.49 7.30 -16.27
C ASP A 393 14.17 6.56 -16.45
N TRP A 394 14.01 5.52 -15.63
CA TRP A 394 12.84 4.63 -15.58
C TRP A 394 12.34 4.11 -16.95
N VAL A 395 13.24 3.43 -17.68
CA VAL A 395 12.91 2.84 -18.99
C VAL A 395 12.43 1.39 -18.86
N THR A 396 11.40 1.02 -19.64
CA THR A 396 10.93 -0.38 -19.77
C THR A 396 11.20 -0.96 -21.16
N ILE A 397 11.42 -0.11 -22.16
CA ILE A 397 11.62 -0.51 -23.56
C ILE A 397 13.11 -0.80 -23.78
N ARG A 398 13.48 -2.09 -23.71
CA ARG A 398 14.84 -2.55 -24.02
C ARG A 398 15.12 -2.50 -25.52
N GLY A 399 16.35 -2.16 -25.90
CA GLY A 399 16.82 -2.10 -27.28
C GLY A 399 16.36 -0.88 -28.08
N PHE A 400 15.67 0.09 -27.47
CA PHE A 400 15.27 1.34 -28.13
C PHE A 400 16.32 2.43 -27.95
N TYR A 401 16.71 2.71 -26.71
CA TYR A 401 17.70 3.75 -26.38
C TYR A 401 19.13 3.31 -26.74
N GLU A 402 19.41 2.01 -26.70
CA GLU A 402 20.68 1.40 -27.06
C GLU A 402 21.01 1.62 -28.55
N ARG A 403 20.01 1.85 -29.41
CA ARG A 403 20.22 2.24 -30.81
C ARG A 403 20.90 3.60 -30.95
N LEU A 404 20.81 4.43 -29.92
CA LEU A 404 21.46 5.74 -29.84
C LEU A 404 22.74 5.70 -28.99
N GLY A 405 23.21 4.51 -28.60
CA GLY A 405 24.44 4.33 -27.82
C GLY A 405 24.28 4.51 -26.31
N PHE A 406 23.04 4.55 -25.79
CA PHE A 406 22.83 4.51 -24.34
C PHE A 406 23.12 3.13 -23.77
N GLU A 407 23.73 3.11 -22.59
CA GLU A 407 24.04 1.90 -21.84
C GLU A 407 23.30 1.91 -20.50
N VAL A 408 23.03 0.72 -19.96
CA VAL A 408 22.40 0.58 -18.65
C VAL A 408 23.42 0.98 -17.58
N ALA A 409 23.16 2.09 -16.88
CA ALA A 409 24.02 2.55 -15.79
C ALA A 409 23.77 1.79 -14.48
N TRP A 410 22.50 1.45 -14.19
CA TRP A 410 22.09 0.79 -12.95
C TRP A 410 20.96 -0.22 -13.19
N GLU A 411 20.99 -1.35 -12.47
CA GLU A 411 19.92 -2.36 -12.39
C GLU A 411 19.50 -2.65 -10.96
#